data_AF-A0A553H4N4-F1
#
_entry.id   AF-A0A553H4N4-F1
#
_cell.length_a   1.000
_cell.length_b   1.000
_cell.length_c   1.000
_cell.angle_alpha   90.00
_cell.angle_beta   90.00
_cell.angle_gamma   90.00
#
_symmetry.space_group_name_H-M   'P 1'
#
loop_
_entity.id
_entity.type
_entity.pdbx_description
1 polymer ?
#
loop_
_entity_poly.entity_id
_entity_poly.type
_entity_poly.pdbx_seq_one_letter_code
_entity_poly.pdbx_strand_id
1 'polypeptide(L)'
;MTLIKFEVSEQEADALKIQYGQRVASKAFAMAAADAPQLSALVRGLRRDLADRDHEIAALRQTLERARSAAALLLEACGQGDLFEGGRRG
;
A
#
# COMPACT_ATOMS: atom_id res chain seq x y z
N MET A 1 -40.86 7.24 -15.03
CA MET A 1 -39.75 6.36 -14.65
C MET A 1 -38.96 6.05 -15.91
N THR A 2 -37.85 6.75 -16.14
CA THR A 2 -37.10 6.68 -17.39
C THR A 2 -36.15 5.48 -17.33
N LEU A 3 -36.35 4.49 -18.20
CA LEU A 3 -35.41 3.38 -18.36
C LEU A 3 -34.17 3.90 -19.08
N ILE A 4 -33.10 4.15 -18.32
CA ILE A 4 -31.76 4.36 -18.90
C ILE A 4 -31.29 2.98 -19.37
N LYS A 5 -31.15 2.81 -20.69
CA LYS A 5 -30.61 1.59 -21.28
C LYS A 5 -29.08 1.68 -21.18
N PHE A 6 -28.51 0.96 -20.22
CA PHE A 6 -27.06 0.79 -20.16
C PHE A 6 -26.67 -0.20 -21.25
N GLU A 7 -25.75 0.20 -22.13
CA GLU A 7 -25.08 -0.76 -23.01
C GLU A 7 -24.07 -1.51 -22.16
N VAL A 8 -24.37 -2.77 -21.87
CA VAL A 8 -23.46 -3.71 -21.22
C VAL A 8 -23.30 -4.89 -22.17
N SER A 9 -22.07 -5.33 -22.37
CA SER A 9 -21.83 -6.52 -23.20
C SER A 9 -22.43 -7.76 -22.52
N GLU A 10 -22.84 -8.75 -23.32
CA GLU A 10 -23.33 -10.03 -22.77
C GLU A 10 -22.29 -10.68 -21.86
N GLN A 11 -21.01 -10.52 -22.18
CA GLN A 11 -19.88 -11.04 -21.40
C GLN A 11 -19.81 -10.42 -19.99
N GLU A 12 -19.95 -9.09 -19.90
CA GLU A 12 -19.96 -8.39 -18.62
C GLU A 12 -21.21 -8.75 -17.79
N ALA A 13 -22.37 -8.87 -18.44
CA ALA A 13 -23.61 -9.29 -17.79
C ALA A 13 -23.50 -10.73 -17.24
N ASP A 14 -22.88 -11.64 -17.98
CA ASP A 14 -22.65 -13.01 -17.55
C ASP A 14 -21.60 -13.11 -16.44
N ALA A 15 -20.51 -12.34 -16.52
CA ALA A 15 -19.53 -12.27 -15.45
C ALA A 15 -20.17 -11.79 -14.14
N LEU A 16 -21.01 -10.77 -14.19
CA LEU A 16 -21.71 -10.25 -13.02
C LEU A 16 -22.73 -11.25 -12.47
N LYS A 17 -23.45 -11.95 -13.35
CA LYS A 17 -24.35 -13.05 -12.97
C LYS A 17 -23.60 -14.15 -12.22
N ILE A 18 -22.42 -14.55 -12.71
CA ILE A 18 -21.58 -15.57 -12.06
C ILE A 18 -21.12 -15.06 -10.69
N GLN A 19 -20.59 -13.84 -10.63
CA GLN A 19 -20.08 -13.23 -9.39
C GLN A 19 -21.15 -13.18 -8.29
N TYR A 20 -22.39 -12.85 -8.66
CA TYR A 20 -23.51 -12.71 -7.72
C TYR A 20 -24.42 -13.95 -7.62
N GLY A 21 -24.08 -15.05 -8.31
CA GLY A 21 -24.86 -16.28 -8.33
C GLY A 21 -26.28 -16.13 -8.90
N GLN A 22 -26.50 -15.17 -9.81
CA GLN A 22 -27.81 -14.85 -10.35
C GLN A 22 -28.03 -15.43 -11.75
N ARG A 23 -29.27 -15.82 -12.05
CA ARG A 23 -29.65 -16.30 -13.40
C ARG A 23 -30.03 -15.18 -14.36
N VAL A 24 -30.36 -13.99 -13.83
CA VAL A 24 -30.84 -12.84 -14.60
C VAL A 24 -29.95 -11.64 -14.31
N ALA A 25 -29.51 -10.96 -15.38
CA ALA A 25 -28.59 -9.84 -15.29
C ALA A 25 -29.15 -8.67 -14.46
N SER A 26 -30.44 -8.36 -14.57
CA SER A 26 -31.06 -7.27 -13.80
C SER A 26 -30.91 -7.42 -12.28
N LYS A 27 -31.00 -8.65 -11.76
CA LYS A 27 -30.77 -8.93 -10.34
C LYS A 27 -29.30 -8.79 -9.96
N ALA A 28 -28.40 -9.28 -10.81
CA ALA A 28 -26.96 -9.13 -10.60
C ALA A 28 -26.55 -7.64 -10.55
N PHE A 29 -27.05 -6.82 -11.48
CA PHE A 29 -26.81 -5.37 -11.48
C PHE A 29 -27.39 -4.67 -10.26
N ALA A 30 -28.58 -5.05 -9.81
CA ALA A 30 -29.16 -4.47 -8.60
C ALA A 30 -28.32 -4.76 -7.35
N MET A 31 -27.77 -5.97 -7.22
CA MET A 31 -26.86 -6.33 -6.12
C MET A 31 -25.52 -5.60 -6.23
N ALA A 32 -24.92 -5.57 -7.42
CA ALA A 32 -23.68 -4.83 -7.66
C ALA A 32 -23.82 -3.33 -7.36
N ALA A 33 -24.95 -2.74 -7.73
CA ALA A 33 -25.26 -1.35 -7.42
C ALA A 33 -25.43 -1.11 -5.91
N ALA A 34 -26.00 -2.08 -5.18
CA ALA A 34 -26.12 -2.00 -3.72
C ALA A 34 -24.76 -2.07 -3.01
N ASP A 35 -23.83 -2.89 -3.52
CA ASP A 35 -22.49 -3.06 -2.95
C ASP A 35 -21.53 -1.92 -3.33
N ALA A 36 -21.72 -1.30 -4.49
CA ALA A 36 -20.79 -0.33 -5.07
C ALA A 36 -20.38 0.81 -4.12
N PRO A 37 -21.28 1.44 -3.33
CA PRO A 37 -20.88 2.48 -2.38
C PRO A 37 -19.93 1.96 -1.29
N GLN A 38 -20.19 0.76 -0.77
CA GLN A 38 -19.39 0.14 0.29
C GLN A 38 -18.01 -0.25 -0.24
N LEU A 39 -17.97 -0.89 -1.42
CA LEU A 39 -16.71 -1.23 -2.09
C LEU A 39 -15.89 0.02 -2.43
N SER A 40 -16.53 1.10 -2.89
CA SER A 40 -15.86 2.37 -3.15
C SER A 40 -15.26 2.97 -1.88
N ALA A 41 -15.99 2.94 -0.76
CA ALA A 41 -15.51 3.40 0.54
C ALA A 41 -14.31 2.56 1.02
N LEU A 42 -14.39 1.23 0.87
CA LEU A 42 -13.30 0.31 1.21
C LEU A 42 -12.04 0.59 0.40
N VAL A 43 -12.16 0.73 -0.93
CA VAL A 43 -11.01 1.05 -1.80
C VAL A 43 -10.37 2.39 -1.42
N ARG A 44 -11.19 3.40 -1.09
CA ARG A 44 -10.66 4.70 -0.60
C ARG A 44 -9.96 4.55 0.75
N GLY A 45 -10.48 3.73 1.65
CA GLY A 45 -9.84 3.39 2.92
C GLY A 45 -8.48 2.74 2.70
N LEU A 46 -8.45 1.63 1.97
CA LEU A 46 -7.23 0.88 1.67
C LEU A 46 -6.16 1.74 0.98
N ARG A 47 -6.55 2.66 0.10
CA ARG A 47 -5.61 3.60 -0.52
C ARG A 47 -4.98 4.58 0.47
N ARG A 48 -5.74 5.04 1.47
CA ARG A 48 -5.18 5.87 2.56
C ARG A 48 -4.24 5.06 3.43
N ASP A 49 -4.66 3.87 3.83
CA ASP A 49 -3.84 2.98 4.66
C ASP A 49 -2.51 2.64 3.97
N LEU A 50 -2.52 2.40 2.65
CA LEU A 50 -1.31 2.21 1.87
C LEU A 50 -0.41 3.44 1.88
N ALA A 51 -0.97 4.64 1.67
CA ALA A 51 -0.19 5.87 1.71
C ALA A 51 0.46 6.10 3.09
N ASP A 52 -0.29 5.85 4.17
CA ASP A 52 0.23 5.96 5.54
C ASP A 52 1.36 4.96 5.81
N ARG A 53 1.21 3.71 5.33
CA ARG A 53 2.24 2.68 5.44
C ARG A 53 3.48 3.01 4.62
N ASP A 54 3.32 3.57 3.41
CA ASP A 54 4.44 4.01 2.59
C ASP A 54 5.23 5.15 3.26
N HIS A 55 4.55 6.08 3.91
CA HIS A 55 5.18 7.13 4.71
C HIS A 55 5.95 6.57 5.90
N GLU A 56 5.37 5.61 6.62
CA GLU A 56 6.03 4.94 7.75
C GLU A 56 7.28 4.19 7.30
N ILE A 57 7.20 3.44 6.20
CA ILE A 57 8.36 2.74 5.61
C ILE A 57 9.46 3.73 5.22
N ALA A 58 9.11 4.88 4.63
CA ALA A 58 10.09 5.89 4.27
C ALA A 58 10.81 6.46 5.52
N ALA A 59 10.07 6.74 6.59
CA ALA A 59 10.63 7.21 7.85
C ALA A 59 11.55 6.18 8.51
N LEU A 60 11.14 4.90 8.51
CA LEU A 60 11.96 3.80 9.04
C LEU A 60 13.25 3.62 8.23
N ARG A 61 13.17 3.65 6.89
CA ARG A 61 14.35 3.59 6.01
C ARG A 61 15.33 4.73 6.28
N GLN A 62 14.82 5.95 6.42
CA GLN A 62 15.65 7.11 6.77
C GLN A 62 16.32 6.94 8.13
N THR A 63 15.60 6.42 9.12
CA THR A 63 16.12 6.19 10.47
C THR A 63 17.23 5.14 10.47
N LEU A 64 17.04 4.03 9.76
CA LEU A 64 18.06 3.00 9.60
C LEU A 64 19.32 3.54 8.92
N GLU A 65 19.17 4.37 7.89
CA GLU A 65 20.31 4.95 7.20
C GLU A 65 21.11 5.88 8.11
N ARG A 66 20.43 6.74 8.88
CA ARG A 66 21.09 7.60 9.88
C ARG A 66 21.81 6.77 10.95
N ALA A 67 21.21 5.68 11.42
CA ALA A 67 21.84 4.79 12.39
C ALA A 67 23.11 4.13 11.82
N ARG A 68 23.08 3.71 10.54
CA ARG A 68 24.25 3.18 9.85
C ARG A 68 25.36 4.22 9.71
N SER A 69 25.02 5.45 9.31
CA SER A 69 26.00 6.54 9.21
C SER A 69 26.63 6.85 10.57
N ALA A 70 25.83 6.92 11.64
CA ALA A 70 26.33 7.15 12.99
C ALA A 70 27.24 6.00 13.47
N ALA A 71 26.88 4.75 13.20
CA ALA A 71 27.71 3.61 13.53
C ALA A 71 29.04 3.62 12.77
N ALA A 72 29.04 4.00 11.49
CA ALA A 72 30.26 4.14 10.71
C ALA A 72 31.19 5.23 11.29
N LEU A 73 30.63 6.38 11.66
CA LEU A 73 31.38 7.47 12.30
C LEU A 73 31.99 7.04 13.65
N LEU A 74 31.22 6.32 14.47
CA LEU A 74 31.71 5.80 15.75
C LEU A 74 32.85 4.79 15.54
N LEU A 75 32.69 3.89 14.56
CA LEU A 75 33.74 2.92 14.22
C LEU A 75 35.03 3.61 13.78
N GLU A 76 34.93 4.65 12.94
CA GLU A 76 36.08 5.45 12.51
C GLU A 76 36.75 6.16 13.69
N ALA A 77 35.97 6.81 14.56
CA ALA A 77 36.50 7.48 15.74
C ALA A 77 37.21 6.53 16.72
N CYS A 78 36.64 5.34 16.95
CA CYS A 78 37.27 4.30 17.77
C CYS A 78 38.56 3.77 17.12
N GLY A 79 38.56 3.53 15.80
CA GLY A 79 39.75 3.08 15.08
C GLY A 79 40.87 4.11 15.05
N GLN A 80 40.55 5.41 15.01
CA GLN A 80 41.55 6.48 15.14
C GLN A 80 42.09 6.59 16.57
N GLY A 81 41.24 6.40 17.59
CA GLY A 81 41.66 6.38 18.99
C GLY A 81 42.74 5.34 19.29
N ASP A 82 42.59 4.13 18.76
CA ASP A 82 43.59 3.05 18.88
C ASP A 82 44.93 3.39 18.22
N LEU A 83 44.91 4.09 17.08
CA LEU A 83 46.12 4.53 16.38
C LEU A 83 46.87 5.63 17.17
N PHE A 84 46.16 6.54 17.82
CA PHE A 84 46.78 7.61 18.62
C PHE A 84 47.28 7.14 20.01
N GLU A 85 46.69 6.10 20.60
CA GLU A 85 47.21 5.49 21.83
C GLU A 85 48.39 4.53 21.56
N GLY A 86 48.37 3.78 20.45
CA GLY A 86 49.49 2.91 20.04
C GLY A 86 50.75 3.67 19.63
N GLY A 87 50.60 4.87 19.05
CA GLY A 87 51.72 5.71 18.60
C GLY A 87 52.41 6.56 19.68
N ARG A 88 51.87 6.63 20.90
CA ARG A 88 52.43 7.41 22.02
C ARG A 88 53.33 6.61 22.97
N ARG A 89 53.59 5.33 22.66
CA ARG A 89 54.61 4.48 23.29
C ARG A 89 55.72 4.18 22.26
N GLY A 90 56.55 5.17 21.97
CA GLY A 90 57.76 5.05 21.16
C GLY A 90 58.82 5.99 21.69
#